data_AF-A0A355UAW8-F1
#
_entry.id   AF-A0A355UAW8-F1
#
_cell.length_a   1.000
_cell.length_b   1.000
_cell.length_c   1.000
_cell.angle_alpha   90.00
_cell.angle_beta   90.00
_cell.angle_gamma   90.00
#
_symmetry.space_group_name_H-M   'P 1'
#
loop_
_entity.id
_entity.type
_entity.pdbx_description
1 polymer ?
#
loop_
_entity_poly.entity_id
_entity_poly.type
_entity_poly.pdbx_seq_one_letter_code
_entity_poly.pdbx_strand_id
1 'polypeptide(L)'
;MNTWIHIPQNSDFSIHNLPYGMFMRDNIPRPGVAIGDSIIDLHACCKLGLFAELGFDTSVFESTVLNEFIDCGKDVWSRLREYLTVQLSSEGALYEFREKAIITRLNAQMCMPIKIGDYTDFYSSIEHATNLGKLFRPDS
;
A
#
# COMPACT_ATOMS: atom_id res chain seq x y z
N MET A 1 13.84 -14.52 -2.87
CA MET A 1 14.49 -13.21 -2.69
C MET A 1 14.58 -12.98 -1.20
N ASN A 2 15.76 -12.76 -0.65
CA ASN A 2 15.94 -12.59 0.81
C ASN A 2 15.72 -11.13 1.16
N THR A 3 15.00 -10.87 2.24
CA THR A 3 14.81 -9.53 2.80
C THR A 3 15.52 -9.41 4.14
N TRP A 4 16.01 -8.22 4.47
CA TRP A 4 16.56 -7.97 5.81
C TRP A 4 15.45 -7.76 6.85
N ILE A 5 14.22 -7.47 6.41
CA ILE A 5 13.06 -7.45 7.29
C ILE A 5 12.48 -8.86 7.44
N HIS A 6 12.10 -9.22 8.66
CA HIS A 6 11.44 -10.50 8.92
C HIS A 6 10.02 -10.50 8.36
N ILE A 7 9.71 -11.49 7.52
CA ILE A 7 8.38 -11.72 6.95
C ILE A 7 7.88 -13.08 7.45
N PRO A 8 6.76 -13.14 8.20
CA PRO A 8 6.17 -14.41 8.60
C PRO A 8 5.84 -15.28 7.38
N GLN A 9 6.03 -16.60 7.50
CA GLN A 9 5.88 -17.55 6.37
C GLN A 9 4.51 -17.49 5.69
N ASN A 10 3.44 -17.21 6.45
CA ASN A 10 2.06 -17.13 5.96
C ASN A 10 1.55 -15.68 5.90
N SER A 11 2.46 -14.71 5.78
CA SER A 11 2.09 -13.30 5.64
C SER A 11 1.52 -13.04 4.25
N ASP A 12 0.35 -12.39 4.20
CA ASP A 12 -0.18 -11.82 2.96
C ASP A 12 0.75 -10.74 2.39
N PHE A 13 1.55 -10.10 3.24
CA PHE A 13 2.42 -8.97 2.91
C PHE A 13 3.84 -9.45 2.62
N SER A 14 4.01 -10.31 1.63
CA SER A 14 5.34 -10.67 1.13
C SER A 14 5.99 -9.51 0.37
N ILE A 15 7.30 -9.62 0.09
CA ILE A 15 8.00 -8.69 -0.82
C ILE A 15 7.37 -8.63 -2.22
N HIS A 16 6.57 -9.64 -2.61
CA HIS A 16 5.86 -9.64 -3.88
C HIS A 16 4.50 -8.94 -3.83
N ASN A 17 3.97 -8.62 -2.64
CA ASN A 17 2.69 -7.92 -2.51
C ASN A 17 2.89 -6.39 -2.51
N LEU A 18 3.55 -5.85 -1.48
CA LEU A 18 3.77 -4.40 -1.28
C LEU A 18 2.51 -3.54 -1.55
N PRO A 19 1.38 -3.77 -0.86
CA PRO A 19 0.17 -3.00 -1.07
C PRO A 19 0.28 -1.63 -0.40
N TYR A 20 -0.36 -0.63 -1.02
CA TYR A 20 -0.44 0.74 -0.51
C TYR A 20 -1.69 0.92 0.35
N GLY A 21 -1.58 1.70 1.42
CA GLY A 21 -2.70 2.05 2.27
C GLY A 21 -2.46 3.33 3.04
N MET A 22 -3.48 3.78 3.77
CA MET A 22 -3.39 4.90 4.70
C MET A 22 -3.45 4.37 6.13
N PHE A 23 -2.59 4.87 7.01
CA PHE A 23 -2.58 4.51 8.42
C PHE A 23 -2.44 5.75 9.30
N MET A 24 -2.97 5.71 10.52
CA MET A 24 -2.89 6.83 11.45
C MET A 24 -1.50 6.87 12.11
N ARG A 25 -0.83 8.03 12.06
CA ARG A 25 0.41 8.30 12.80
C ARG A 25 0.41 9.71 13.33
N ASP A 26 0.61 9.88 14.63
CA ASP A 26 0.56 11.18 15.31
C ASP A 26 -0.77 11.91 15.05
N ASN A 27 -1.89 11.18 15.05
CA ASN A 27 -3.24 11.67 14.72
C ASN A 27 -3.42 12.24 13.30
N ILE A 28 -2.52 11.91 12.38
CA ILE A 28 -2.60 12.29 10.96
C ILE A 28 -2.55 11.03 10.10
N PRO A 29 -3.49 10.82 9.16
CA PRO A 29 -3.39 9.73 8.19
C PRO A 29 -2.17 9.92 7.29
N ARG A 30 -1.35 8.88 7.14
CA ARG A 30 -0.16 8.86 6.29
C ARG A 30 -0.16 7.69 5.32
N PRO A 31 0.41 7.88 4.11
CA PRO A 31 0.54 6.81 3.14
C PRO A 31 1.63 5.83 3.58
N GLY A 32 1.36 4.54 3.41
CA GLY A 32 2.30 3.48 3.77
C GLY A 32 2.22 2.26 2.86
N VAL A 33 3.26 1.44 2.91
CA VAL A 33 3.36 0.15 2.23
C VAL A 33 3.52 -0.96 3.25
N ALA A 34 2.66 -1.98 3.20
CA ALA A 34 2.74 -3.11 4.12
C ALA A 34 3.83 -4.12 3.69
N ILE A 35 4.60 -4.62 4.66
CA ILE A 35 5.62 -5.67 4.49
C ILE A 35 5.75 -6.48 5.77
N GLY A 36 5.41 -7.77 5.73
CA GLY A 36 5.28 -8.60 6.92
C GLY A 36 4.39 -7.96 7.99
N ASP A 37 4.93 -7.83 9.20
CA ASP A 37 4.27 -7.16 10.32
C ASP A 37 4.66 -5.69 10.47
N SER A 38 5.15 -5.08 9.39
CA SER A 38 5.61 -3.70 9.36
C SER A 38 4.92 -2.87 8.28
N ILE A 39 4.98 -1.55 8.46
CA ILE A 39 4.57 -0.55 7.46
C ILE A 39 5.78 0.34 7.18
N ILE A 40 6.08 0.53 5.90
CA ILE A 40 7.00 1.57 5.42
C ILE A 40 6.19 2.86 5.31
N ASP A 41 6.51 3.86 6.12
CA ASP A 41 5.88 5.19 6.10
C ASP A 41 6.45 6.01 4.93
N LEU A 42 5.66 6.16 3.86
CA LEU A 42 6.10 6.84 2.64
C LEU A 42 6.30 8.35 2.86
N HIS A 43 5.52 8.96 3.76
CA HIS A 43 5.74 10.35 4.16
C HIS A 43 7.10 10.51 4.86
N ALA A 44 7.43 9.62 5.79
CA ALA A 44 8.73 9.63 6.47
C ALA A 44 9.89 9.40 5.48
N CYS A 45 9.77 8.42 4.57
CA CYS A 45 10.75 8.20 3.51
C CYS A 45 10.97 9.45 2.64
N CYS A 46 9.89 10.14 2.27
CA CYS A 46 9.95 11.40 1.54
C CYS A 46 10.72 12.48 2.31
N LYS A 47 10.38 12.71 3.59
CA LYS A 47 11.05 13.72 4.44
C LYS A 47 12.54 13.39 4.70
N LEU A 48 12.91 12.12 4.63
CA LEU A 48 14.28 11.64 4.74
C LEU A 48 15.05 11.67 3.40
N GLY A 49 14.40 12.05 2.30
CA GLY A 49 15.03 12.19 0.98
C GLY A 49 15.22 10.86 0.22
N LEU A 50 14.64 9.75 0.67
CA LEU A 50 14.82 8.43 0.05
C LEU A 50 14.31 8.37 -1.40
N PHE A 51 13.37 9.25 -1.74
CA PHE A 51 12.69 9.26 -3.04
C PHE A 51 13.20 10.35 -3.99
N ALA A 52 14.25 11.09 -3.63
CA ALA A 52 14.73 12.24 -4.40
C ALA A 52 15.10 11.89 -5.86
N GLU A 53 15.60 10.68 -6.11
CA GLU A 53 16.01 10.21 -7.43
C GLU A 53 14.89 9.54 -8.24
N LEU A 54 13.68 9.42 -7.68
CA LEU A 54 12.57 8.73 -8.35
C LEU A 54 11.92 9.55 -9.46
N GLY A 55 12.26 10.85 -9.60
CA GLY A 55 11.85 11.67 -10.74
C GLY A 55 10.32 11.86 -10.84
N PHE A 56 9.68 12.16 -9.70
CA PHE A 56 8.31 12.66 -9.61
C PHE A 56 8.17 13.58 -8.39
N ASP A 57 7.07 14.33 -8.29
CA ASP A 57 6.81 15.16 -7.12
C ASP A 57 6.41 14.28 -5.93
N THR A 58 7.33 14.13 -4.97
CA THR A 58 7.12 13.29 -3.79
C THR A 58 6.25 13.96 -2.73
N SER A 59 5.89 15.24 -2.89
CA SER A 59 4.98 15.94 -1.97
C SER A 59 3.58 15.32 -1.92
N VAL A 60 3.21 14.49 -2.91
CA VAL A 60 1.99 13.67 -2.88
C VAL A 60 1.91 12.76 -1.66
N PHE A 61 3.04 12.44 -1.00
CA PHE A 61 3.05 11.68 0.25
C PHE A 61 2.76 12.52 1.49
N GLU A 62 2.54 13.83 1.36
CA GLU A 62 2.00 14.71 2.41
C GLU A 62 0.47 14.65 2.49
N SER A 63 -0.18 14.10 1.45
CA SER A 63 -1.63 13.92 1.41
C SER A 63 -2.13 12.89 2.43
N THR A 64 -3.34 13.11 2.94
CA THR A 64 -4.06 12.21 3.84
C THR A 64 -4.90 11.16 3.09
N VAL A 65 -4.76 11.06 1.77
CA VAL A 65 -5.34 10.03 0.89
C VAL A 65 -4.41 9.76 -0.30
N LEU A 66 -4.50 8.58 -0.92
CA LEU A 66 -3.60 8.17 -2.02
C LEU A 66 -3.93 8.78 -3.38
N ASN A 67 -5.02 9.56 -3.53
CA ASN A 67 -5.50 10.05 -4.82
C ASN A 67 -4.41 10.77 -5.64
N GLU A 68 -3.67 11.71 -5.05
CA GLU A 68 -2.63 12.46 -5.76
C GLU A 68 -1.48 11.56 -6.22
N PHE A 69 -1.09 10.57 -5.41
CA PHE A 69 -0.10 9.57 -5.80
C PHE A 69 -0.62 8.65 -6.92
N ILE A 70 -1.91 8.29 -6.88
CA ILE A 70 -2.56 7.55 -7.96
C ILE A 70 -2.53 8.40 -9.24
N ASP A 71 -2.83 9.70 -9.18
CA ASP A 71 -2.82 10.56 -10.36
C ASP A 71 -1.43 10.70 -11.02
N CYS A 72 -0.33 10.38 -10.31
CA CYS A 72 1.01 10.30 -10.90
C CYS A 72 1.18 9.19 -11.95
N GLY A 73 0.31 8.18 -11.97
CA GLY A 73 0.26 7.15 -13.00
C GLY A 73 1.28 6.01 -12.85
N LYS A 74 1.11 5.01 -13.73
CA LYS A 74 1.77 3.70 -13.67
C LYS A 74 3.29 3.77 -13.58
N ASP A 75 3.93 4.64 -14.36
CA ASP A 75 5.39 4.73 -14.40
C ASP A 75 5.97 5.16 -13.05
N VAL A 76 5.26 6.02 -12.31
CA VAL A 76 5.65 6.42 -10.95
C VAL A 76 5.46 5.26 -9.97
N TRP A 77 4.32 4.58 -10.02
CA TRP A 77 4.06 3.44 -9.12
C TRP A 77 5.04 2.30 -9.35
N SER A 78 5.37 1.99 -10.61
CA SER A 78 6.35 0.98 -10.99
C SER A 78 7.74 1.32 -10.47
N ARG A 79 8.21 2.56 -10.68
CA ARG A 79 9.52 3.02 -10.18
C ARG A 79 9.60 2.94 -8.66
N LEU A 80 8.58 3.41 -7.93
CA LEU A 80 8.55 3.31 -6.47
C LEU A 80 8.57 1.85 -6.01
N ARG A 81 7.77 0.98 -6.64
CA ARG A 81 7.72 -0.44 -6.29
C ARG A 81 9.08 -1.12 -6.50
N GLU A 82 9.74 -0.86 -7.63
CA GLU A 82 11.07 -1.39 -7.94
C GLU A 82 12.10 -0.89 -6.91
N TYR A 83 12.09 0.41 -6.61
CA TYR A 83 12.93 1.01 -5.58
C TYR A 83 12.75 0.32 -4.22
N LEU A 84 11.51 0.19 -3.73
CA LEU A 84 11.22 -0.46 -2.45
C LEU A 84 11.65 -1.93 -2.45
N THR A 85 11.47 -2.64 -3.57
CA THR A 85 11.89 -4.05 -3.70
C THR A 85 13.41 -4.18 -3.56
N VAL A 86 14.19 -3.31 -4.21
CA VAL A 86 15.66 -3.26 -4.09
C VAL A 86 16.07 -2.89 -2.66
N GLN A 87 15.44 -1.87 -2.09
CA GLN A 87 15.73 -1.39 -0.75
C GLN A 87 15.39 -2.42 0.34
N LEU A 88 14.42 -3.30 0.13
CA LEU A 88 14.10 -4.41 1.04
C LEU A 88 15.01 -5.63 0.87
N SER A 89 15.67 -5.74 -0.28
CA SER A 89 16.57 -6.86 -0.63
C SER A 89 18.04 -6.55 -0.34
N SER A 90 18.36 -5.33 0.08
CA SER A 90 19.72 -4.87 0.35
C SER A 90 19.74 -3.93 1.56
N GLU A 91 20.84 -3.89 2.31
CA GLU A 91 21.01 -2.97 3.44
C GLU A 91 21.40 -1.56 2.93
N GLY A 92 20.51 -0.92 2.17
CA GLY A 92 20.67 0.43 1.62
C GLY A 92 20.06 1.54 2.48
N ALA A 93 19.70 2.66 1.87
CA ALA A 93 19.15 3.84 2.56
C ALA A 93 17.92 3.53 3.44
N LEU A 94 16.98 2.69 2.95
CA LEU A 94 15.81 2.32 3.76
C LEU A 94 16.20 1.55 5.02
N TYR A 95 17.23 0.69 4.92
CA TYR A 95 17.77 -0.02 6.07
C TYR A 95 18.46 0.92 7.06
N GLU A 96 19.26 1.87 6.57
CA GLU A 96 19.92 2.89 7.40
C GLU A 96 18.90 3.73 8.18
N PHE A 97 17.80 4.12 7.55
CA PHE A 97 16.76 4.95 8.15
C PHE A 97 15.57 4.17 8.74
N ARG A 98 15.67 2.84 8.84
CA ARG A 98 14.54 1.96 9.23
C ARG A 98 13.83 2.39 10.50
N GLU A 99 14.55 2.84 11.53
CA GLU A 99 13.98 3.24 12.82
C GLU A 99 13.05 4.47 12.72
N LYS A 100 13.22 5.28 11.65
CA LYS A 100 12.39 6.46 11.39
C LYS A 100 11.29 6.17 10.36
N ALA A 101 11.63 5.36 9.36
CA ALA A 101 10.79 5.09 8.20
C ALA A 101 9.85 3.89 8.36
N ILE A 102 10.11 3.00 9.32
CA ILE A 102 9.36 1.75 9.48
C ILE A 102 8.71 1.70 10.85
N ILE A 103 7.46 1.28 10.88
CA ILE A 103 6.68 1.10 12.11
C ILE A 103 6.07 -0.30 12.15
N THR A 104 5.63 -0.71 13.33
CA THR A 104 4.86 -1.95 13.46
C THR A 104 3.45 -1.80 12.85
N ARG A 105 3.03 -2.80 12.08
CA ARG A 105 1.69 -2.87 11.46
C ARG A 105 0.62 -3.35 12.42
N LEU A 106 0.97 -4.22 13.38
CA LEU A 106 0.00 -4.97 14.20
C LEU A 106 -0.92 -4.07 15.05
N ASN A 107 -0.45 -2.88 15.42
CA ASN A 107 -1.22 -1.91 16.20
C ASN A 107 -1.56 -0.64 15.41
N ALA A 108 -1.31 -0.64 14.09
CA ALA A 108 -1.59 0.52 13.27
C ALA A 108 -3.10 0.61 13.00
N GLN A 109 -3.68 1.80 13.24
CA GLN A 109 -5.04 2.08 12.84
C GLN A 109 -5.07 2.41 11.34
N MET A 110 -5.76 1.58 10.55
CA MET A 110 -5.94 1.82 9.12
C MET A 110 -7.00 2.90 8.86
N CYS A 111 -6.80 3.67 7.79
CA CYS A 111 -7.70 4.70 7.31
C CYS A 111 -8.21 4.36 5.91
N MET A 112 -9.26 5.05 5.46
CA MET A 112 -9.70 4.93 4.06
C MET A 112 -8.55 5.32 3.11
N PRO A 113 -8.20 4.47 2.12
CA PRO A 113 -7.00 4.67 1.32
C PRO A 113 -7.15 5.81 0.30
N ILE A 114 -8.37 6.03 -0.16
CA ILE A 114 -8.71 7.03 -1.17
C ILE A 114 -9.93 7.81 -0.74
N LYS A 115 -10.03 9.05 -1.23
CA LYS A 115 -11.29 9.77 -1.30
C LYS A 115 -12.08 9.23 -2.49
N ILE A 116 -13.15 8.50 -2.19
CA ILE A 116 -14.06 7.95 -3.20
C ILE A 116 -14.90 9.10 -3.75
N GLY A 117 -14.81 9.34 -5.07
CA GLY A 117 -15.73 10.23 -5.78
C GLY A 117 -17.05 9.52 -6.06
N ASP A 118 -16.97 8.44 -6.82
CA ASP A 118 -18.10 7.57 -7.17
C ASP A 118 -17.76 6.11 -6.86
N TYR A 119 -18.79 5.33 -6.52
CA TYR A 119 -18.68 3.89 -6.28
C TYR A 119 -19.70 3.16 -7.17
N THR A 120 -19.19 2.20 -7.94
CA THR A 120 -19.99 1.33 -8.79
C THR A 120 -19.78 -0.11 -8.35
N ASP A 121 -20.88 -0.81 -8.05
CA ASP A 121 -20.87 -2.23 -7.72
C ASP A 121 -21.34 -3.07 -8.91
N PHE A 122 -20.62 -4.14 -9.24
CA PHE A 122 -20.90 -4.97 -10.41
C PHE A 122 -21.55 -6.29 -10.02
N TYR A 123 -22.49 -6.76 -10.84
CA TYR A 123 -23.19 -8.05 -10.65
C TYR A 123 -22.64 -9.15 -11.56
N SER A 124 -21.32 -9.35 -11.54
CA SER A 124 -20.60 -10.10 -12.59
C SER A 124 -20.24 -11.55 -12.23
N SER A 125 -20.69 -12.09 -11.10
CA SER A 125 -20.52 -13.52 -10.78
C SER A 125 -21.73 -14.32 -11.24
N ILE A 126 -21.50 -15.25 -12.18
CA ILE A 126 -22.56 -16.08 -12.75
C ILE A 126 -23.17 -17.01 -11.69
N GLU A 127 -22.37 -17.60 -10.81
CA GLU A 127 -22.85 -18.45 -9.72
C GLU A 127 -23.65 -17.63 -8.71
N HIS A 128 -23.19 -16.43 -8.36
CA HIS A 128 -23.92 -15.52 -7.48
C HIS A 128 -25.27 -15.14 -8.10
N ALA A 129 -25.29 -14.76 -9.38
CA ALA A 129 -26.49 -14.46 -10.14
C ALA A 129 -27.45 -15.64 -10.23
N THR A 130 -26.93 -16.83 -10.46
CA THR A 130 -27.71 -18.07 -10.58
C THR A 130 -28.33 -18.47 -9.25
N ASN A 131 -27.55 -18.43 -8.17
CA ASN A 131 -28.03 -18.79 -6.83
C ASN A 131 -29.13 -17.84 -6.36
N LEU A 132 -28.96 -16.53 -6.61
CA LEU A 132 -30.02 -15.55 -6.34
C LEU A 132 -31.25 -15.83 -7.23
N GLY A 133 -31.03 -16.06 -8.52
CA GLY A 133 -32.10 -16.39 -9.48
C GLY A 133 -32.98 -17.55 -9.02
N LYS A 134 -32.38 -18.66 -8.56
CA LYS A 134 -33.11 -19.84 -8.05
C LYS A 134 -34.00 -19.53 -6.84
N LEU A 135 -33.62 -18.58 -5.97
CA LEU A 135 -34.43 -18.19 -4.82
C LEU A 135 -35.64 -17.34 -5.23
N PHE A 136 -35.47 -16.44 -6.19
CA PHE A 136 -36.52 -15.50 -6.62
C PHE A 136 -37.39 -16.05 -7.75
N ARG A 137 -36.90 -17.03 -8.52
CA ARG A 137 -37.56 -17.64 -9.66
C ARG A 137 -37.25 -19.15 -9.68
N PRO A 138 -37.79 -19.93 -8.71
CA PRO A 138 -37.45 -21.34 -8.56
C PRO A 138 -37.91 -22.20 -9.75
N ASP A 139 -38.91 -21.76 -10.51
CA ASP A 139 -39.51 -22.49 -11.62
C ASP A 139 -39.08 -22.00 -13.02
N SER A 140 -38.03 -21.17 -13.10
CA SER A 140 -37.45 -20.68 -14.37
C SER A 140 -36.31 -21.55 -14.87
#